data_AF-A0A821FUR2-F1
#
_entry.id   AF-A0A821FUR2-F1
#
_cell.length_a   1.000
_cell.length_b   1.000
_cell.length_c   1.000
_cell.angle_alpha   90.00
_cell.angle_beta   90.00
_cell.angle_gamma   90.00
#
_symmetry.space_group_name_H-M   'P 1'
#
loop_
_entity.id
_entity.type
_entity.pdbx_description
1 polymer ?
#
loop_
_entity_poly.entity_id
_entity_poly.type
_entity_poly.pdbx_seq_one_letter_code
_entity_poly.pdbx_strand_id
1 'polypeptide(L)'
;MLGSIFRLQNVKRSSDGRVWIVRMTLCSDDEHDLKKVLIYMKQQLGSGETDLETFGKLLWEMGKLDLAEKYFIRFLEQLPLNNPLLARLYEDLAKVAAQKGDYDKCMEWRQKAIAIGPNQPTFNSKSTIPKQSNSTGKFIE
;
A
#
# COMPACT_ATOMS: atom_id res chain seq x y z
N MET A 1 -9.94 -8.60 6.64
CA MET A 1 -11.31 -8.65 6.10
C MET A 1 -11.41 -7.53 5.07
N LEU A 2 -11.62 -7.88 3.79
CA LEU A 2 -11.66 -6.92 2.69
C LEU A 2 -12.90 -6.03 2.80
N GLY A 3 -12.69 -4.70 2.75
CA GLY A 3 -13.78 -3.73 2.80
C GLY A 3 -14.74 -3.91 1.63
N SER A 4 -16.03 -4.06 1.91
CA SER A 4 -17.09 -4.11 0.89
C SER A 4 -17.67 -2.71 0.70
N ILE A 5 -17.70 -2.23 -0.55
CA ILE A 5 -18.40 -0.98 -0.88
C ILE A 5 -19.86 -1.29 -1.16
N PHE A 6 -20.75 -0.52 -0.54
CA PHE A 6 -22.18 -0.57 -0.81
C PHE A 6 -22.64 0.75 -1.42
N ARG A 7 -23.39 0.67 -2.52
CA ARG A 7 -24.14 1.82 -3.04
C ARG A 7 -25.44 1.94 -2.27
N LEU A 8 -25.63 3.09 -1.63
CA LEU A 8 -26.88 3.43 -0.97
C LEU A 8 -27.97 3.73 -2.01
N GLN A 9 -29.06 2.96 -2.01
CA GLN A 9 -30.18 3.17 -2.94
C GLN A 9 -31.29 3.99 -2.30
N ASN A 10 -31.64 3.67 -1.05
CA ASN A 10 -32.75 4.33 -0.38
C ASN A 10 -32.65 4.20 1.14
N VAL A 11 -33.04 5.25 1.85
CA VAL A 11 -33.22 5.24 3.30
C VAL A 11 -34.68 5.60 3.57
N LYS A 12 -35.47 4.62 4.03
CA LYS A 12 -36.87 4.85 4.38
C LYS A 12 -37.11 4.52 5.84
N ARG A 13 -38.01 5.27 6.46
CA ARG A 13 -38.54 4.91 7.77
C ARG A 13 -39.65 3.89 7.59
N SER A 14 -39.69 2.88 8.46
CA SER A 14 -40.78 1.91 8.51
C SER A 14 -42.11 2.62 8.75
N SER A 15 -43.20 2.04 8.29
CA SER A 15 -44.56 2.58 8.40
C SER A 15 -45.00 2.82 9.84
N ASP A 16 -44.41 2.11 10.80
CA ASP A 16 -44.61 2.30 12.25
C ASP A 16 -43.68 3.36 12.87
N GLY A 17 -42.75 3.93 12.09
CA GLY A 17 -41.82 4.97 12.54
C GLY A 17 -40.69 4.47 13.44
N ARG A 18 -40.60 3.17 13.75
CA ARG A 18 -39.68 2.65 14.78
C ARG A 18 -38.31 2.31 14.26
N VAL A 19 -38.20 1.94 12.99
CA VAL A 19 -36.93 1.51 12.37
C VAL A 19 -36.65 2.24 11.06
N TRP A 20 -35.36 2.41 10.76
CA TRP A 20 -34.87 2.88 9.47
C TRP A 20 -34.42 1.68 8.63
N ILE A 21 -34.99 1.56 7.43
CA ILE A 21 -34.65 0.54 6.45
C ILE A 21 -33.75 1.17 5.41
N VAL A 22 -32.51 0.70 5.38
CA VAL A 22 -31.50 1.12 4.42
C VAL A 22 -31.41 0.06 3.34
N ARG A 23 -31.85 0.39 2.12
CA ARG A 23 -31.63 -0.45 0.93
C ARG A 23 -30.31 -0.06 0.30
N MET A 24 -29.45 -1.05 0.14
CA MET A 24 -28.14 -0.88 -0.46
C MET A 24 -27.83 -2.05 -1.39
N THR A 25 -26.96 -1.81 -2.38
CA THR A 25 -26.45 -2.83 -3.28
C THR A 25 -24.97 -3.01 -3.01
N LEU A 26 -24.54 -4.26 -2.83
CA LEU A 26 -23.13 -4.58 -2.83
C LEU A 26 -22.58 -4.20 -4.21
N CYS A 27 -21.68 -3.23 -4.26
CA CYS A 27 -20.94 -2.99 -5.47
C CYS A 27 -20.06 -4.21 -5.69
N SER A 28 -20.30 -4.93 -6.78
CA SER A 28 -19.33 -5.89 -7.28
C SER A 28 -17.99 -5.18 -7.46
N ASP A 29 -16.92 -5.95 -7.41
CA ASP A 29 -15.57 -5.51 -7.71
C ASP A 29 -15.38 -4.95 -9.14
N ASP A 30 -16.48 -4.83 -9.90
CA ASP A 30 -16.56 -4.15 -11.18
C ASP A 30 -15.89 -2.79 -11.07
N GLU A 31 -14.69 -2.78 -11.66
CA GLU A 31 -13.68 -1.73 -11.63
C GLU A 31 -14.26 -0.34 -11.94
N HIS A 32 -15.40 -0.29 -12.63
CA HIS A 32 -16.14 0.90 -13.02
C HIS A 32 -16.63 1.74 -11.84
N ASP A 33 -17.20 1.13 -10.80
CA ASP A 33 -17.83 1.89 -9.72
C ASP A 33 -16.80 2.42 -8.72
N LEU A 34 -15.78 1.60 -8.40
CA LEU A 34 -14.64 2.06 -7.63
C LEU A 34 -13.88 3.17 -8.38
N LYS A 35 -13.63 2.99 -9.68
CA LYS A 35 -12.96 4.00 -10.50
C LYS A 35 -13.75 5.31 -10.56
N LYS A 36 -15.09 5.28 -10.60
CA LYS A 36 -15.92 6.48 -10.51
C LYS A 36 -15.76 7.19 -9.16
N VAL A 37 -15.79 6.45 -8.04
CA VAL A 37 -15.58 7.02 -6.71
C VAL A 37 -14.19 7.64 -6.60
N LEU A 38 -13.15 6.94 -7.09
CA LEU A 38 -11.78 7.44 -7.11
C LEU A 38 -11.64 8.70 -7.98
N ILE A 39 -12.26 8.74 -9.17
CA ILE A 39 -12.25 9.91 -10.04
C ILE A 39 -12.97 11.09 -9.38
N TYR A 40 -14.13 10.84 -8.77
CA TYR A 40 -14.89 11.87 -8.06
C TYR A 40 -14.09 12.43 -6.89
N MET A 41 -13.51 11.57 -6.05
CA MET A 41 -12.64 12.00 -4.96
C MET A 41 -11.43 12.78 -5.48
N LYS A 42 -10.80 12.35 -6.58
CA LYS A 42 -9.66 13.05 -7.19
C LYS A 42 -10.05 14.45 -7.67
N GLN A 43 -11.24 14.59 -8.23
CA GLN A 43 -11.77 15.89 -8.68
C GLN A 43 -12.09 16.82 -7.50
N GLN A 44 -12.55 16.28 -6.38
CA GLN A 44 -12.88 17.04 -5.18
C GLN A 44 -11.64 17.44 -4.36
N LEU A 45 -10.61 16.58 -4.32
CA LEU A 45 -9.44 16.76 -3.43
C LEU A 45 -8.32 17.65 -4.01
N GLY A 46 -8.27 17.88 -5.32
CA GLY A 46 -7.47 18.97 -5.90
C GLY A 46 -5.97 18.99 -5.56
N SER A 47 -5.18 18.27 -6.35
CA SER A 47 -3.72 18.40 -6.53
C SER A 47 -2.88 18.45 -5.24
N GLY A 48 -2.87 17.37 -4.46
CA GLY A 48 -1.85 17.12 -3.45
C GLY A 48 -1.06 15.84 -3.71
N GLU A 49 0.26 15.86 -3.40
CA GLU A 49 1.04 14.63 -3.13
C GLU A 49 0.31 13.77 -2.07
N THR A 50 -0.28 14.42 -1.07
CA THR A 50 -1.10 13.81 -0.01
C THR A 50 -2.32 13.04 -0.54
N ASP A 51 -2.84 13.38 -1.73
CA ASP A 51 -4.01 12.72 -2.29
C ASP A 51 -3.68 11.30 -2.74
N LEU A 52 -2.55 11.11 -3.44
CA LEU A 52 -2.14 9.81 -3.94
C LEU A 52 -1.74 8.85 -2.82
N GLU A 53 -1.10 9.34 -1.75
CA GLU A 53 -0.85 8.55 -0.54
C GLU A 53 -2.17 8.07 0.07
N THR A 54 -3.13 8.97 0.21
CA THR A 54 -4.45 8.68 0.78
C THR A 54 -5.23 7.70 -0.09
N PHE A 55 -5.14 7.83 -1.42
CA PHE A 55 -5.75 6.88 -2.36
C PHE A 55 -5.13 5.49 -2.28
N GLY A 56 -3.79 5.40 -2.25
CA GLY A 56 -3.09 4.12 -2.11
C GLY A 56 -3.47 3.42 -0.81
N LYS A 57 -3.55 4.16 0.29
CA LYS A 57 -4.00 3.63 1.60
C LYS A 57 -5.45 3.19 1.60
N LEU A 58 -6.35 3.97 1.01
CA LEU A 58 -7.76 3.58 0.90
C LEU A 58 -7.91 2.28 0.10
N LEU A 59 -7.21 2.17 -1.04
CA LEU A 59 -7.20 0.95 -1.84
C LEU A 59 -6.63 -0.25 -1.08
N TRP A 60 -5.60 0.00 -0.28
CA TRP A 60 -4.97 -1.02 0.56
C TRP A 60 -5.93 -1.51 1.65
N GLU A 61 -6.61 -0.61 2.36
CA GLU A 61 -7.65 -0.94 3.36
C GLU A 61 -8.84 -1.69 2.74
N MET A 62 -9.16 -1.39 1.48
CA MET A 62 -10.16 -2.14 0.73
C MET A 62 -9.69 -3.54 0.31
N GLY A 63 -8.41 -3.88 0.52
CA GLY A 63 -7.81 -5.14 0.09
C GLY A 63 -7.54 -5.21 -1.42
N LYS A 64 -7.65 -4.09 -2.14
CA LYS A 64 -7.33 -3.97 -3.57
C LYS A 64 -5.82 -3.80 -3.75
N LEU A 65 -5.06 -4.84 -3.38
CA LEU A 65 -3.60 -4.79 -3.29
C LEU A 65 -2.91 -4.43 -4.61
N ASP A 66 -3.39 -4.94 -5.74
CA ASP A 66 -2.83 -4.61 -7.07
C ASP A 66 -3.01 -3.14 -7.44
N LEU A 67 -4.18 -2.57 -7.14
CA LEU A 67 -4.45 -1.16 -7.38
C LEU A 67 -3.67 -0.29 -6.40
N ALA A 68 -3.59 -0.68 -5.12
CA ALA A 68 -2.82 0.03 -4.10
C ALA A 68 -1.34 0.15 -4.51
N GLU A 69 -0.72 -0.97 -4.92
CA GLU A 69 0.66 -1.00 -5.42
C GLU A 69 0.85 -0.05 -6.61
N LYS A 70 -0.04 -0.10 -7.60
CA LYS A 70 0.03 0.77 -8.79
C LYS A 70 -0.05 2.26 -8.43
N TYR A 71 -0.92 2.62 -7.48
CA TYR A 71 -1.05 4.01 -7.03
C TYR A 71 0.15 4.45 -6.19
N PHE A 72 0.71 3.59 -5.33
CA PHE A 72 1.91 3.89 -4.58
C PHE A 72 3.15 4.04 -5.48
N ILE A 73 3.29 3.23 -6.54
CA ILE A 73 4.37 3.39 -7.54
C ILE A 73 4.22 4.72 -8.29
N ARG A 74 3.00 5.04 -8.75
CA ARG A 74 2.75 6.33 -9.40
C ARG A 74 3.01 7.51 -8.47
N PHE A 75 2.68 7.37 -7.19
CA PHE A 75 3.00 8.36 -6.18
C PHE A 75 4.51 8.52 -6.09
N LEU A 76 5.25 7.41 -6.01
CA LEU A 76 6.71 7.39 -5.94
C LEU A 76 7.39 8.13 -7.10
N GLU A 77 6.86 8.00 -8.32
CA GLU A 77 7.34 8.72 -9.52
C GLU A 77 7.12 10.23 -9.45
N GLN A 78 6.17 10.70 -8.64
CA GLN A 78 5.85 12.12 -8.48
C GLN A 78 6.60 12.77 -7.32
N LEU A 79 7.08 12.01 -6.33
CA LEU A 79 7.83 12.60 -5.22
C LEU A 79 9.27 12.95 -5.63
N PRO A 80 9.78 14.11 -5.19
CA PRO A 80 11.20 14.39 -5.27
C PRO A 80 12.00 13.45 -4.35
N LEU A 81 13.20 13.06 -4.82
CA LEU A 81 14.05 12.04 -4.17
C LEU A 81 14.45 12.36 -2.72
N ASN A 82 14.31 13.62 -2.29
CA ASN A 82 14.69 14.09 -0.96
C ASN A 82 13.48 14.30 -0.02
N ASN A 83 12.29 13.83 -0.41
CA ASN A 83 11.08 14.00 0.40
C ASN A 83 11.08 12.97 1.55
N PRO A 84 10.91 13.39 2.83
CA PRO A 84 10.83 12.48 3.97
C PRO A 84 9.69 11.46 3.87
N LEU A 85 8.67 11.72 3.04
CA LEU A 85 7.57 10.78 2.78
C LEU A 85 8.02 9.54 1.97
N LEU A 86 9.17 9.60 1.29
CA LEU A 86 9.65 8.52 0.43
C LEU A 86 9.99 7.25 1.24
N ALA A 87 10.58 7.39 2.42
CA ALA A 87 10.86 6.25 3.31
C ALA A 87 9.57 5.55 3.75
N ARG A 88 8.54 6.34 4.11
CA ARG A 88 7.22 5.83 4.49
C ARG A 88 6.53 5.13 3.31
N LEU A 89 6.64 5.69 2.11
CA LEU A 89 6.05 5.12 0.90
C LEU A 89 6.65 3.75 0.55
N TYR A 90 7.96 3.60 0.68
CA TYR A 90 8.61 2.31 0.51
C TYR A 90 8.19 1.28 1.57
N GLU A 91 7.97 1.73 2.81
CA GLU A 91 7.45 0.86 3.87
C GLU A 91 6.01 0.40 3.56
N ASP A 92 5.16 1.30 3.07
CA ASP A 92 3.79 0.99 2.67
C ASP A 92 3.77 0.01 1.46
N LEU A 93 4.64 0.21 0.46
CA LEU A 93 4.83 -0.76 -0.64
C LEU A 93 5.28 -2.13 -0.17
N ALA A 94 6.20 -2.19 0.80
CA ALA A 94 6.65 -3.45 1.37
C ALA A 94 5.53 -4.20 2.09
N LYS A 95 4.68 -3.48 2.83
CA LYS A 95 3.50 -4.07 3.50
C LYS A 95 2.48 -4.60 2.51
N VAL A 96 2.21 -3.87 1.42
CA VAL A 96 1.34 -4.34 0.34
C VAL A 96 1.92 -5.60 -0.29
N ALA A 97 3.21 -5.61 -0.65
CA ALA A 97 3.88 -6.78 -1.22
C ALA A 97 3.82 -8.00 -0.29
N ALA A 98 4.05 -7.79 1.01
CA ALA A 98 3.92 -8.85 2.02
C ALA A 98 2.50 -9.41 2.10
N GLN A 99 1.47 -8.56 2.02
CA GLN A 99 0.08 -9.01 2.00
C GLN A 99 -0.30 -9.74 0.70
N LYS A 100 0.37 -9.44 -0.43
CA LYS A 100 0.23 -10.21 -1.68
C LYS A 100 0.97 -11.54 -1.66
N GLY A 101 1.84 -11.78 -0.66
CA GLY A 101 2.72 -12.95 -0.59
C GLY A 101 4.00 -12.82 -1.43
N ASP A 102 4.28 -11.65 -1.98
CA ASP A 102 5.48 -11.36 -2.79
C ASP A 102 6.61 -10.88 -1.86
N TYR A 103 7.23 -11.85 -1.17
CA TYR A 103 8.25 -11.57 -0.16
C TYR A 103 9.55 -11.02 -0.74
N ASP A 104 9.91 -11.39 -1.96
CA ASP A 104 11.11 -10.89 -2.63
C ASP A 104 11.01 -9.38 -2.82
N LYS A 105 9.90 -8.90 -3.42
CA LYS A 105 9.64 -7.46 -3.54
C LYS A 105 9.51 -6.76 -2.20
N CYS A 106 8.90 -7.38 -1.21
CA CYS A 106 8.82 -6.81 0.15
C CYS A 106 10.22 -6.50 0.71
N MET A 107 11.18 -7.40 0.52
CA MET A 107 12.56 -7.19 0.98
C MET A 107 13.26 -6.08 0.20
N GLU A 108 13.08 -6.03 -1.12
CA GLU A 108 13.61 -4.93 -1.95
C GLU A 108 13.08 -3.57 -1.50
N TRP A 109 11.77 -3.44 -1.29
CA TRP A 109 11.17 -2.19 -0.85
C TRP A 109 11.63 -1.79 0.55
N ARG A 110 11.77 -2.74 1.49
CA ARG A 110 12.33 -2.45 2.81
C ARG A 110 13.79 -1.99 2.76
N GLN A 111 14.61 -2.58 1.90
CA GLN A 111 16.00 -2.11 1.73
C GLN A 111 16.04 -0.66 1.23
N LYS A 112 15.18 -0.30 0.28
CA LYS A 112 15.05 1.08 -0.21
C LYS A 112 14.57 2.04 0.89
N ALA A 113 13.60 1.64 1.71
CA ALA A 113 13.14 2.45 2.84
C ALA A 113 14.28 2.77 3.82
N ILE A 114 15.08 1.75 4.16
CA ILE A 114 16.23 1.88 5.08
C ILE A 114 17.30 2.80 4.50
N ALA A 115 17.56 2.73 3.19
CA ALA A 115 18.55 3.58 2.52
C ALA A 115 18.21 5.08 2.56
N ILE A 116 16.95 5.44 2.83
CA ILE A 116 16.48 6.84 2.91
C ILE A 116 16.27 7.30 4.36
N GLY A 117 16.04 6.38 5.30
CA GLY A 117 15.93 6.69 6.72
C GLY A 117 17.19 7.38 7.28
N PRO A 118 17.11 8.01 8.47
CA PRO A 118 18.16 8.86 9.04
C PRO A 118 19.52 8.18 9.25
N ASN A 119 19.62 6.88 9.06
CA ASN A 119 20.90 6.20 8.92
C ASN A 119 21.41 6.40 7.48
N GLN A 120 21.93 7.59 7.20
CA GLN A 120 23.18 7.61 6.45
C GLN A 120 24.25 7.00 7.35
N PRO A 121 24.78 5.78 7.10
CA PRO A 121 26.19 5.59 7.34
C PRO A 121 26.87 6.49 6.31
N THR A 122 27.26 7.68 6.75
CA THR A 122 28.24 8.47 6.02
C THR A 122 29.47 7.57 5.78
N PHE A 123 29.62 7.17 4.53
CA PHE A 123 30.87 6.89 3.83
C PHE A 123 31.93 5.93 4.46
N ASN A 124 32.31 4.95 3.63
CA ASN A 124 33.63 4.31 3.56
C ASN A 124 34.08 3.38 4.70
N SER A 125 34.16 2.07 4.42
CA SER A 125 35.30 1.48 3.70
C SER A 125 35.22 -0.05 3.72
N LYS A 126 35.61 -0.67 2.61
CA LYS A 126 36.05 -2.07 2.44
C LYS A 126 35.79 -3.03 3.62
N SER A 127 34.73 -3.83 3.53
CA SER A 127 34.74 -5.19 4.09
C SER A 127 33.86 -6.05 3.18
N THR A 128 34.48 -6.59 2.13
CA THR A 128 34.85 -8.00 2.07
C THR A 128 33.62 -8.90 2.16
N ILE A 129 33.17 -9.32 0.98
CA ILE A 129 32.34 -10.52 0.80
C ILE A 129 33.05 -11.67 1.52
N PRO A 130 32.49 -12.31 2.57
CA PRO A 130 32.96 -13.62 2.96
C PRO A 130 32.21 -14.62 2.06
N LYS A 131 32.92 -15.13 1.06
CA LYS A 131 32.63 -16.47 0.54
C LYS A 131 32.92 -17.48 1.66
N GLN A 132 32.04 -18.48 1.73
CA GLN A 132 32.21 -19.80 2.37
C GLN A 132 32.28 -19.87 3.90
N SER A 133 31.44 -20.72 4.49
CA SER A 133 31.87 -22.10 4.74
C SER A 133 30.75 -22.97 5.29
N ASN A 134 30.75 -24.20 4.83
CA ASN A 134 29.80 -25.25 5.09
C ASN A 134 30.17 -25.87 6.45
N SER A 135 29.24 -25.95 7.40
CA SER A 135 29.48 -26.59 8.69
C SER A 135 28.74 -27.91 8.81
N THR A 136 29.42 -29.00 8.42
CA THR A 136 29.32 -30.37 8.98
C THR A 136 30.29 -31.22 8.16
N GLY A 137 31.35 -31.84 8.68
CA GLY A 137 31.73 -32.13 10.04
C GLY A 137 32.36 -33.52 10.03
N LYS A 138 33.70 -33.62 9.96
CA LYS A 138 34.44 -34.79 10.45
C LYS A 138 35.93 -34.49 10.57
N PHE A 139 36.42 -34.48 11.80
CA PHE A 139 37.82 -34.70 12.15
C PHE A 139 37.99 -36.19 12.40
N ILE A 140 39.06 -36.80 11.88
CA ILE A 140 39.85 -37.83 12.54
C ILE A 140 41.26 -37.84 11.91
N GLU A 141 42.23 -38.18 12.78
CA GLU A 141 43.69 -38.02 12.75
C GLU A 141 44.43 -38.13 11.41
#